data_AF-A0AAV9PSU8-F1
#
_entry.id   AF-A0AAV9PSU8-F1
#
_cell.length_a   1.000
_cell.length_b   1.000
_cell.length_c   1.000
_cell.angle_alpha   90.00
_cell.angle_beta   90.00
_cell.angle_gamma   90.00
#
_symmetry.space_group_name_H-M   'P 1'
#
loop_
_entity.id
_entity.type
_entity.pdbx_description
1 polymer ?
#
loop_
_entity_poly.entity_id
_entity_poly.type
_entity_poly.pdbx_seq_one_letter_code
_entity_poly.pdbx_strand_id
1 'polypeptide(L)'
;MTSDIANYLYLDGTIVKEEIIGVGGAGIVVNQGGYAFKIPRISKLSEIDGVPVHDRILDHNEDNYNELAVAIMSFKHEKAIYKRLGDHPGIIRCYNVDSEEPSIQMPLMNGDLRQHLGEIRLKRSRQLFWLLQLARTMAFAHTKRVIICDFRLDNIVYDDDMNIRLIDFSESSLMHLEWDLKGCDKYGFSILTDIGQFGAVMFEIITGQHSSGGSDDLASTGNTSVNKRGMAGFYYREMLDQGICIGWGS
;
A
#
# COMPACT_ATOMS: atom_id res chain seq x y z
N MET A 1 1.04 29.53 18.43
CA MET A 1 1.05 28.09 18.13
C MET A 1 1.72 27.95 16.78
N THR A 2 3.05 27.86 16.79
CA THR A 2 3.85 27.57 15.59
C THR A 2 3.52 26.13 15.21
N SER A 3 2.80 25.94 14.10
CA SER A 3 2.74 24.62 13.49
C SER A 3 4.16 24.29 13.07
N ASP A 4 4.76 23.26 13.67
CA ASP A 4 6.02 22.72 13.18
C ASP A 4 5.77 22.20 11.76
N ILE A 5 6.07 23.03 10.76
CA ILE A 5 6.05 22.63 9.36
C ILE A 5 7.24 21.69 9.23
N ALA A 6 6.99 20.39 9.31
CA ALA A 6 7.99 19.40 8.98
C ALA A 6 8.49 19.69 7.55
N ASN A 7 9.73 20.16 7.44
CA ASN A 7 10.36 20.44 6.15
C ASN A 7 10.98 19.15 5.64
N TYR A 8 10.42 18.58 4.59
CA TYR A 8 10.99 17.42 3.93
C TYR A 8 12.11 17.82 2.97
N LEU A 9 13.08 16.93 2.79
CA LEU A 9 14.28 17.15 2.00
C LEU A 9 14.39 16.12 0.87
N TYR A 10 14.92 16.56 -0.26
CA TYR A 10 15.50 15.67 -1.27
C TYR A 10 16.84 15.09 -0.78
N LEU A 11 17.35 14.09 -1.50
CA LEU A 11 18.62 13.44 -1.19
C LEU A 11 19.83 14.38 -1.23
N ASP A 12 19.77 15.43 -2.05
CA ASP A 12 20.80 16.46 -2.13
C ASP A 12 20.70 17.51 -1.00
N GLY A 13 19.76 17.33 -0.07
CA GLY A 13 19.51 18.23 1.05
C GLY A 13 18.66 19.46 0.69
N THR A 14 18.21 19.60 -0.56
CA THR A 14 17.30 20.68 -0.93
C THR A 14 15.90 20.45 -0.35
N ILE A 15 15.22 21.53 0.02
CA ILE A 15 13.89 21.47 0.62
C ILE A 15 12.86 21.15 -0.46
N VAL A 16 11.98 20.19 -0.18
CA VAL A 16 10.79 19.89 -0.99
C VAL A 16 9.84 21.08 -0.93
N LYS A 17 9.51 21.65 -2.10
CA LYS A 17 8.61 22.81 -2.23
C LYS A 17 7.30 22.47 -2.93
N GLU A 18 7.25 21.30 -3.54
CA GLU A 18 6.10 20.73 -4.20
C GLU A 18 4.99 20.42 -3.18
N GLU A 19 3.76 20.36 -3.69
CA GLU A 19 2.62 19.90 -2.90
C GLU A 19 2.83 18.44 -2.48
N ILE A 20 2.75 18.18 -1.19
CA ILE A 20 2.81 16.83 -0.63
C ILE A 20 1.39 16.28 -0.61
N ILE A 21 1.15 15.23 -1.38
CA ILE A 21 -0.15 14.58 -1.55
C ILE A 21 -0.27 13.27 -0.79
N GLY A 22 0.81 12.80 -0.16
CA GLY A 22 0.81 11.62 0.68
C GLY A 22 2.04 11.52 1.56
N VAL A 23 1.90 10.96 2.76
CA VAL A 23 3.00 10.70 3.69
C VAL A 23 2.84 9.29 4.21
N GLY A 24 3.79 8.42 3.87
CA GLY A 24 3.88 7.04 4.35
C GLY A 24 5.06 6.84 5.29
N GLY A 25 5.21 5.61 5.80
CA GLY A 25 6.29 5.28 6.74
C GLY A 25 7.70 5.36 6.12
N ALA A 26 7.83 4.99 4.84
CA ALA A 26 9.11 4.92 4.13
C ALA A 26 9.35 6.08 3.14
N GLY A 27 8.30 6.84 2.78
CA GLY A 27 8.39 7.85 1.74
C GLY A 27 7.28 8.90 1.84
N ILE A 28 7.52 10.02 1.18
CA ILE A 28 6.49 11.04 0.91
C ILE A 28 6.14 11.00 -0.58
N VAL A 29 4.93 11.42 -0.92
CA VAL A 29 4.46 11.54 -2.30
C VAL A 29 4.27 13.02 -2.61
N VAL A 30 4.98 13.51 -3.62
CA VAL A 30 4.92 14.90 -4.08
C VAL A 30 4.27 14.98 -5.46
N ASN A 31 3.51 16.05 -5.69
CA ASN A 31 2.96 16.38 -7.00
C ASN A 31 3.98 17.21 -7.79
N GLN A 32 4.58 16.60 -8.82
CA GLN A 32 5.61 17.24 -9.64
C GLN A 32 5.24 17.11 -11.12
N GLY A 33 4.96 18.25 -11.77
CA GLY A 33 4.70 18.30 -13.21
C GLY A 33 3.51 17.45 -13.67
N GLY A 34 2.49 17.28 -12.82
CA GLY A 34 1.32 16.44 -13.14
C GLY A 34 1.51 14.94 -12.86
N TYR A 35 2.58 14.57 -12.16
CA TYR A 35 2.87 13.20 -11.73
C TYR A 35 2.97 13.11 -10.21
N ALA A 36 2.65 11.94 -9.67
CA ALA A 36 2.94 11.59 -8.29
C ALA A 36 4.35 10.99 -8.21
N PHE A 37 5.23 11.62 -7.43
CA PHE A 37 6.58 11.11 -7.14
C PHE A 37 6.66 10.68 -5.69
N LYS A 38 6.76 9.37 -5.45
CA LYS A 38 7.17 8.85 -4.14
C LYS A 38 8.68 9.01 -4.02
N ILE A 39 9.14 9.68 -2.97
CA ILE A 39 10.56 9.91 -2.65
C ILE A 39 10.84 9.55 -1.19
N PRO A 40 12.10 9.33 -0.79
CA PRO A 40 12.44 8.95 0.58
C PRO A 40 11.97 10.02 1.58
N ARG A 41 11.41 9.57 2.71
CA ARG A 41 10.97 10.48 3.77
C ARG A 41 12.17 10.94 4.58
N ILE A 42 12.71 12.11 4.22
CA ILE A 42 13.83 12.76 4.92
C ILE A 42 13.30 14.06 5.51
N SER A 43 13.35 14.21 6.83
CA SER A 43 12.88 15.41 7.51
C SER A 43 14.08 16.24 7.98
N LYS A 44 14.00 17.56 7.85
CA LYS A 44 14.95 18.47 8.49
C LYS A 44 14.77 18.39 10.00
N LEU A 45 15.87 18.31 10.76
CA LEU A 45 15.82 18.44 12.22
C LEU A 45 15.04 19.70 12.59
N SER A 46 14.03 19.52 13.43
CA SER A 46 13.29 20.61 14.04
C SER A 46 13.74 20.69 15.50
N GLU A 47 14.06 21.88 15.99
CA GLU A 47 14.26 22.10 17.42
C GLU A 47 12.91 22.48 18.03
N ILE A 48 12.39 21.63 18.92
CA ILE A 48 11.23 21.96 19.74
C ILE A 48 11.77 22.36 21.11
N ASP A 49 11.51 23.60 21.55
CA ASP A 49 12.00 24.16 22.82
C ASP A 49 13.52 24.04 23.03
N GLY A 50 14.30 24.16 21.95
CA GLY A 50 15.76 24.01 21.97
C GLY A 50 16.24 22.56 22.08
N VAL A 51 15.33 21.59 22.01
CA VAL A 51 15.65 20.17 21.93
C VAL A 51 15.54 19.71 20.47
N PRO A 52 16.61 19.18 19.88
CA PRO A 52 16.54 18.59 18.54
C PRO A 52 15.57 17.39 18.55
N VAL A 53 14.53 17.44 17.71
CA VAL A 53 13.59 16.34 17.50
C VAL A 53 13.95 15.62 16.21
N HIS A 54 14.24 14.32 16.33
CA HIS A 54 14.61 13.44 15.24
C HIS A 54 13.37 12.72 14.69
N ASP A 55 12.93 13.06 13.48
CA ASP A 55 11.85 12.33 12.79
C ASP A 55 12.39 11.24 11.82
N ARG A 56 13.65 11.37 11.35
CA ARG A 56 14.59 10.34 10.87
C ARG A 56 15.75 10.99 10.10
N ILE A 57 16.91 10.35 10.17
CA ILE A 57 18.31 10.83 10.13
C ILE A 57 18.75 11.84 9.03
N LEU A 58 19.51 12.85 9.47
CA LEU A 58 20.85 13.19 8.93
C LEU A 58 21.82 13.24 10.12
N ASP A 59 22.36 12.10 10.53
CA ASP A 59 23.48 12.04 11.47
C ASP A 59 24.57 11.15 10.84
N HIS A 60 25.60 11.80 10.32
CA HIS A 60 26.78 11.18 9.71
C HIS A 60 27.75 10.68 10.79
N ASN A 61 27.26 9.87 11.73
CA ASN A 61 28.12 9.17 12.67
C ASN A 61 28.35 7.75 12.13
N GLU A 62 29.62 7.38 11.90
CA GLU A 62 30.08 6.14 11.25
C GLU A 62 29.59 4.84 11.92
N ASP A 63 29.01 4.93 13.12
CA ASP A 63 28.48 3.81 13.90
C ASP A 63 26.93 3.68 13.86
N ASN A 64 26.22 4.57 13.16
CA ASN A 64 24.76 4.58 13.12
C ASN A 64 24.23 3.82 11.88
N TYR A 65 23.17 3.03 12.05
CA TYR A 65 22.48 2.37 10.94
C TYR A 65 22.26 3.39 9.81
N ASN A 66 22.79 3.12 8.61
CA ASN A 66 22.67 4.02 7.47
C ASN A 66 21.22 3.99 6.95
N GLU A 67 20.32 4.71 7.64
CA GLU A 67 18.89 4.84 7.31
C GLU A 67 18.68 5.27 5.86
N LEU A 68 19.58 6.11 5.34
CA LEU A 68 19.56 6.51 3.94
C LEU A 68 19.79 5.33 3.00
N ALA A 69 20.80 4.49 3.28
CA ALA A 69 21.03 3.26 2.51
C ALA A 69 19.85 2.30 2.62
N VAL A 70 19.23 2.17 3.81
CA VAL A 70 18.02 1.35 4.00
C VAL A 70 16.86 1.88 3.15
N ALA A 71 16.62 3.20 3.15
CA ALA A 71 15.60 3.82 2.32
C ALA A 71 15.88 3.64 0.83
N ILE A 72 17.12 3.86 0.38
CA ILE A 72 17.50 3.63 -1.02
C ILE A 72 17.23 2.17 -1.42
N MET A 73 17.59 1.21 -0.55
CA MET A 73 17.36 -0.21 -0.80
C MET A 73 15.88 -0.58 -0.85
N SER A 74 15.02 0.05 -0.03
CA SER A 74 13.57 -0.21 -0.09
C SER A 74 12.97 0.27 -1.42
N PHE A 75 13.39 1.41 -1.94
CA PHE A 75 12.95 1.88 -3.27
C PHE A 75 13.46 0.98 -4.41
N LYS A 76 14.69 0.46 -4.32
CA LYS A 76 15.20 -0.54 -5.28
C LYS A 76 14.40 -1.83 -5.24
N HIS A 77 14.04 -2.30 -4.05
CA HIS A 77 13.18 -3.48 -3.86
C HIS A 77 11.78 -3.25 -4.45
N GLU A 78 11.15 -2.11 -4.15
CA GLU A 78 9.83 -1.76 -4.68
C GLU A 78 9.85 -1.68 -6.22
N LYS A 79 10.89 -1.08 -6.83
CA LYS A 79 11.09 -1.10 -8.29
C LYS A 79 11.27 -2.50 -8.87
N ALA A 80 11.98 -3.39 -8.17
CA ALA A 80 12.12 -4.78 -8.60
C ALA A 80 10.76 -5.50 -8.63
N ILE A 81 9.85 -5.15 -7.71
CA ILE A 81 8.47 -5.66 -7.70
C ILE A 81 7.68 -5.10 -8.88
N TYR A 82 7.72 -3.79 -9.14
CA TYR A 82 7.10 -3.22 -10.34
C TYR A 82 7.60 -3.88 -11.62
N LYS A 83 8.92 -4.13 -11.72
CA LYS A 83 9.54 -4.81 -12.86
C LYS A 83 9.05 -6.26 -13.02
N ARG A 84 8.87 -6.98 -11.92
CA ARG A 84 8.34 -8.36 -11.91
C ARG A 84 6.87 -8.40 -12.33
N LEU A 85 6.07 -7.45 -11.85
CA LEU A 85 4.65 -7.36 -12.13
C LEU A 85 4.41 -6.96 -13.58
N GLY A 86 5.18 -6.02 -14.12
CA GLY A 86 4.98 -5.47 -15.46
C GLY A 86 3.69 -4.65 -15.56
N ASP A 87 3.18 -4.48 -16.77
CA ASP A 87 1.96 -3.71 -17.01
C ASP A 87 0.71 -4.55 -16.73
N HIS A 88 -0.20 -4.03 -15.90
CA HIS A 88 -1.47 -4.66 -15.56
C HIS A 88 -2.49 -3.58 -15.18
N PRO A 89 -3.75 -3.63 -15.66
CA PRO A 89 -4.72 -2.55 -15.49
C PRO A 89 -5.09 -2.24 -14.03
N GLY A 90 -4.94 -3.21 -13.13
CA GLY A 90 -5.18 -3.04 -11.69
C GLY A 90 -3.93 -2.66 -10.87
N ILE A 91 -2.77 -2.44 -11.50
CA ILE A 91 -1.53 -2.04 -10.83
C ILE A 91 -1.15 -0.66 -11.36
N ILE A 92 -0.77 0.26 -10.48
CA ILE A 92 -0.29 1.57 -10.89
C ILE A 92 1.00 1.43 -11.70
N ARG A 93 1.13 2.21 -12.78
CA ARG A 93 2.36 2.18 -13.58
C ARG A 93 3.46 2.97 -12.89
N CYS A 94 4.61 2.34 -12.69
CA CYS A 94 5.87 3.00 -12.37
C CYS A 94 6.58 3.38 -13.68
N TYR A 95 6.64 4.67 -14.00
CA TYR A 95 7.23 5.15 -15.26
C TYR A 95 8.75 5.08 -15.30
N ASN A 96 9.41 5.21 -14.14
CA ASN A 96 10.86 5.25 -14.01
C ASN A 96 11.43 3.94 -13.41
N VAL A 97 10.82 2.80 -13.72
CA VAL A 97 11.16 1.49 -13.14
C VAL A 97 12.61 1.08 -13.38
N ASP A 98 13.23 1.48 -14.50
CA ASP A 98 14.62 1.18 -14.84
C ASP A 98 15.62 2.27 -14.38
N SER A 99 15.14 3.33 -13.71
CA SER A 99 16.01 4.37 -13.15
C SER A 99 16.62 3.90 -11.81
N GLU A 100 17.90 4.22 -11.57
CA GLU A 100 18.57 3.98 -10.29
C GLU A 100 18.21 4.99 -9.20
N GLU A 101 17.57 6.11 -9.56
CA GLU A 101 17.10 7.10 -8.59
C GLU A 101 16.09 6.46 -7.63
N PRO A 102 16.21 6.66 -6.31
CA PRO A 102 15.31 6.06 -5.31
C PRO A 102 14.01 6.86 -5.24
N SER A 103 13.29 6.90 -6.36
CA SER A 103 12.00 7.56 -6.51
C SER A 103 11.09 6.70 -7.39
N ILE A 104 9.78 6.79 -7.18
CA ILE A 104 8.78 6.09 -7.98
C ILE A 104 7.85 7.13 -8.59
N GLN A 105 7.89 7.25 -9.92
CA GLN A 105 7.05 8.14 -10.70
C GLN A 105 5.80 7.42 -11.17
N MET A 106 4.63 7.94 -10.79
CA MET A 106 3.30 7.40 -11.08
C MET A 106 2.41 8.48 -11.71
N PRO A 107 1.34 8.10 -12.44
CA PRO A 107 0.31 9.06 -12.81
C PRO A 107 -0.38 9.60 -11.55
N LEU A 108 -0.84 10.85 -11.60
CA LEU A 108 -1.75 11.37 -10.58
C LEU A 108 -3.09 10.64 -10.66
N MET A 109 -3.66 10.39 -9.50
CA MET A 109 -4.94 9.72 -9.31
C MET A 109 -5.82 10.62 -8.44
N ASN A 110 -7.13 10.39 -8.43
CA ASN A 110 -8.09 11.27 -7.76
C ASN A 110 -8.13 11.13 -6.24
N GLY A 111 -7.42 10.13 -5.71
CA GLY A 111 -7.32 9.82 -4.29
C GLY A 111 -7.37 8.31 -4.05
N ASP A 112 -7.30 7.93 -2.78
CA ASP A 112 -7.48 6.55 -2.34
C ASP A 112 -8.95 6.21 -2.05
N LEU A 113 -9.25 4.92 -2.03
CA LEU A 113 -10.60 4.43 -1.77
C LEU A 113 -11.00 4.59 -0.30
N ARG A 114 -10.04 4.70 0.62
CA ARG A 114 -10.32 4.86 2.05
C ARG A 114 -11.02 6.20 2.28
N GLN A 115 -10.50 7.28 1.73
CA GLN A 115 -11.12 8.60 1.77
C GLN A 115 -12.43 8.61 0.98
N HIS A 116 -12.42 8.09 -0.26
CA HIS A 116 -13.59 8.13 -1.14
C HIS A 116 -14.83 7.45 -0.53
N LEU A 117 -14.66 6.29 0.11
CA LEU A 117 -15.74 5.56 0.77
C LEU A 117 -16.22 6.20 2.07
N GLY A 118 -15.40 7.06 2.69
CA GLY A 118 -15.80 7.86 3.84
C GLY A 118 -16.78 8.98 3.46
N GLU A 119 -16.75 9.43 2.22
CA GLU A 119 -17.59 10.52 1.72
C GLU A 119 -18.82 10.01 0.95
N ILE A 120 -18.67 8.95 0.17
CA ILE A 120 -19.68 8.49 -0.80
C ILE A 120 -19.97 7.00 -0.65
N ARG A 121 -21.27 6.68 -0.65
CA ARG A 121 -21.73 5.30 -0.73
C ARG A 121 -21.90 4.83 -2.16
N LEU A 122 -21.16 3.80 -2.54
CA LEU A 122 -21.22 3.23 -3.89
C LEU A 122 -22.48 2.38 -4.13
N LYS A 123 -22.92 2.36 -5.39
CA LYS A 123 -23.92 1.39 -5.86
C LYS A 123 -23.35 -0.03 -5.82
N ARG A 124 -24.22 -1.01 -5.55
CA ARG A 124 -23.86 -2.44 -5.49
C ARG A 124 -23.10 -2.94 -6.71
N SER A 125 -23.49 -2.50 -7.92
CA SER A 125 -22.82 -2.88 -9.16
C SER A 125 -21.37 -2.40 -9.22
N ARG A 126 -21.08 -1.18 -8.74
CA ARG A 126 -19.71 -0.63 -8.69
C ARG A 126 -18.87 -1.36 -7.64
N GLN A 127 -19.45 -1.65 -6.47
CA GLN A 127 -18.78 -2.47 -5.45
C GLN A 127 -18.35 -3.81 -6.02
N LEU A 128 -19.27 -4.57 -6.63
CA LEU A 128 -18.97 -5.89 -7.22
C LEU A 128 -17.91 -5.80 -8.33
N PHE A 129 -17.98 -4.77 -9.17
CA PHE A 129 -16.99 -4.54 -10.21
C PHE A 129 -15.58 -4.33 -9.63
N TRP A 130 -15.45 -3.47 -8.62
CA TRP A 130 -14.18 -3.23 -7.93
C TRP A 130 -13.65 -4.47 -7.22
N LEU A 131 -14.50 -5.22 -6.51
CA LEU A 131 -14.09 -6.45 -5.84
C LEU A 131 -13.56 -7.50 -6.84
N LEU A 132 -14.22 -7.63 -7.99
CA LEU A 132 -13.76 -8.53 -9.04
C LEU A 132 -12.41 -8.08 -9.63
N GLN A 133 -12.22 -6.77 -9.85
CA GLN A 133 -10.96 -6.22 -10.35
C GLN A 133 -9.81 -6.45 -9.34
N LEU A 134 -10.06 -6.20 -8.05
CA LEU A 134 -9.09 -6.42 -6.98
C LEU A 134 -8.70 -7.90 -6.85
N ALA A 135 -9.67 -8.81 -6.88
CA ALA A 135 -9.41 -10.25 -6.84
C ALA A 135 -8.53 -10.71 -8.02
N ARG A 136 -8.83 -10.22 -9.24
CA ARG A 136 -8.02 -10.51 -10.43
C ARG A 136 -6.60 -9.96 -10.33
N THR A 137 -6.46 -8.75 -9.80
CA THR A 137 -5.16 -8.09 -9.60
C THR A 137 -4.30 -8.83 -8.58
N MET A 138 -4.90 -9.26 -7.46
CA MET A 138 -4.23 -10.08 -6.45
C MET A 138 -3.77 -11.41 -7.04
N ALA A 139 -4.66 -12.13 -7.72
CA ALA A 139 -4.32 -13.39 -8.37
C ALA A 139 -3.17 -13.22 -9.38
N PHE A 140 -3.20 -12.15 -10.16
CA PHE A 140 -2.11 -11.80 -11.07
C PHE A 140 -0.78 -11.60 -10.34
N ALA A 141 -0.74 -10.80 -9.27
CA ALA A 141 0.47 -10.60 -8.48
C ALA A 141 1.04 -11.93 -7.94
N HIS A 142 0.16 -12.80 -7.45
CA HIS A 142 0.55 -14.14 -6.99
C HIS A 142 1.14 -14.99 -8.11
N THR A 143 0.59 -14.96 -9.33
CA THR A 143 1.19 -15.67 -10.48
C THR A 143 2.62 -15.21 -10.77
N LYS A 144 2.94 -13.95 -10.45
CA LYS A 144 4.27 -13.32 -10.60
C LYS A 144 5.20 -13.55 -9.41
N ARG A 145 4.80 -14.38 -8.44
CA ARG A 145 5.55 -14.66 -7.21
C ARG A 145 5.78 -13.40 -6.37
N VAL A 146 4.76 -12.55 -6.29
CA VAL A 146 4.71 -11.38 -5.41
C VAL A 146 3.62 -11.62 -4.38
N ILE A 147 3.96 -11.49 -3.11
CA ILE A 147 2.98 -11.39 -2.01
C ILE A 147 2.79 -9.91 -1.74
N ILE A 148 1.55 -9.43 -1.70
CA ILE A 148 1.26 -7.98 -1.63
C ILE A 148 1.56 -7.44 -0.23
N CYS A 149 1.28 -8.21 0.83
CA CYS A 149 1.58 -7.92 2.23
C CYS A 149 0.85 -6.70 2.85
N ASP A 150 0.49 -5.68 2.07
CA ASP A 150 -0.23 -4.50 2.54
C ASP A 150 -1.47 -4.19 1.68
N PHE A 151 -2.40 -5.15 1.61
CA PHE A 151 -3.62 -5.02 0.83
C PHE A 151 -4.71 -4.26 1.60
N ARG A 152 -4.74 -2.93 1.48
CA ARG A 152 -5.70 -2.06 2.18
C ARG A 152 -6.25 -0.93 1.30
N LEU A 153 -7.36 -0.32 1.72
CA LEU A 153 -8.05 0.73 0.95
C LEU A 153 -7.19 1.97 0.68
N ASP A 154 -6.30 2.31 1.61
CA ASP A 154 -5.32 3.41 1.48
C ASP A 154 -4.38 3.19 0.29
N ASN A 155 -4.13 1.92 -0.05
CA ASN A 155 -3.25 1.50 -1.13
C ASN A 155 -4.02 1.19 -2.42
N ILE A 156 -5.31 1.56 -2.50
CA ILE A 156 -6.12 1.43 -3.71
C ILE A 156 -6.60 2.81 -4.11
N VAL A 157 -6.18 3.27 -5.28
CA VAL A 157 -6.53 4.59 -5.84
C VAL A 157 -7.46 4.47 -7.03
N TYR A 158 -8.11 5.57 -7.41
CA TYR A 158 -9.04 5.62 -8.55
C TYR A 158 -8.76 6.79 -9.50
N ASP A 159 -9.09 6.60 -10.78
CA ASP A 159 -9.01 7.65 -11.82
C ASP A 159 -10.38 8.28 -12.11
N ASP A 160 -10.43 9.20 -13.08
CA ASP A 160 -11.64 9.92 -13.51
C ASP A 160 -12.76 8.98 -13.98
N ASP A 161 -12.39 7.82 -14.53
CA ASP A 161 -13.31 6.78 -15.01
C ASP A 161 -13.73 5.80 -13.89
N MET A 162 -13.29 6.05 -12.65
CA MET A 162 -13.51 5.19 -11.49
C MET A 162 -12.92 3.78 -11.66
N ASN A 163 -11.84 3.65 -12.44
CA ASN A 163 -11.02 2.45 -12.47
C ASN A 163 -10.06 2.48 -11.28
N ILE A 164 -9.90 1.33 -10.61
CA ILE A 164 -9.06 1.25 -9.41
C ILE A 164 -7.74 0.57 -9.70
N ARG A 165 -6.70 1.01 -8.98
CA ARG A 165 -5.33 0.48 -9.09
C ARG A 165 -4.71 0.33 -7.70
N LEU A 166 -3.98 -0.76 -7.50
CA LEU A 166 -3.09 -0.88 -6.35
C LEU A 166 -1.91 0.05 -6.53
N ILE A 167 -1.62 0.80 -5.49
CA ILE A 167 -0.42 1.61 -5.30
C ILE A 167 0.36 1.05 -4.12
N ASP A 168 1.65 1.34 -4.09
CA ASP A 168 2.56 1.00 -3.00
C ASP A 168 2.86 -0.50 -2.84
N PHE A 169 4.10 -0.86 -3.17
CA PHE A 169 4.62 -2.21 -2.98
C PHE A 169 5.82 -2.22 -2.03
N SER A 170 5.98 -1.21 -1.16
CA SER A 170 7.14 -1.11 -0.27
C SER A 170 7.24 -2.29 0.71
N GLU A 171 6.11 -2.78 1.18
CA GLU A 171 6.01 -3.92 2.12
C GLU A 171 5.86 -5.27 1.41
N SER A 172 5.69 -5.27 0.08
CA SER A 172 5.45 -6.49 -0.68
C SER A 172 6.69 -7.39 -0.72
N SER A 173 6.46 -8.69 -0.77
CA SER A 173 7.52 -9.70 -0.82
C SER A 173 7.72 -10.23 -2.23
N LEU A 174 8.94 -10.07 -2.74
CA LEU A 174 9.39 -10.63 -4.01
C LEU A 174 9.94 -12.04 -3.80
N MET A 175 9.12 -13.05 -4.08
CA MET A 175 9.51 -14.45 -3.89
C MET A 175 10.35 -14.96 -5.06
N HIS A 176 11.12 -16.02 -4.80
CA HIS A 176 11.89 -16.72 -5.83
C HIS A 176 10.95 -17.24 -6.94
N LEU A 177 11.44 -17.28 -8.19
CA LEU A 177 10.61 -17.71 -9.33
C LEU A 177 10.13 -19.17 -9.19
N GLU A 178 10.91 -20.01 -8.54
CA GLU A 178 10.59 -21.41 -8.26
C GLU A 178 9.70 -21.61 -7.03
N TRP A 179 9.32 -20.52 -6.33
CA TRP A 179 8.38 -20.61 -5.23
C TRP A 179 7.07 -21.25 -5.74
N ASP A 180 6.61 -22.29 -5.06
CA ASP A 180 5.47 -23.12 -5.48
C ASP A 180 4.11 -22.55 -5.04
N LEU A 181 4.08 -21.28 -4.65
CA LEU A 181 2.92 -20.57 -4.08
C LEU A 181 2.48 -21.10 -2.71
N LYS A 182 3.32 -21.87 -2.01
CA LYS A 182 3.02 -22.41 -0.66
C LYS A 182 4.00 -21.90 0.39
N GLY A 183 3.52 -21.84 1.63
CA GLY A 183 4.31 -21.32 2.75
C GLY A 183 4.29 -19.80 2.79
N CYS A 184 5.24 -19.23 3.54
CA CYS A 184 5.34 -17.80 3.79
C CYS A 184 6.74 -17.28 3.49
N ASP A 185 6.85 -15.96 3.38
CA ASP A 185 8.14 -15.28 3.41
C ASP A 185 8.79 -15.34 4.81
N LYS A 186 9.95 -14.70 4.96
CA LYS A 186 10.69 -14.64 6.24
C LYS A 186 9.93 -13.91 7.37
N TYR A 187 8.87 -13.17 7.06
CA TYR A 187 8.07 -12.42 8.02
C TYR A 187 6.71 -13.07 8.30
N GLY A 188 6.41 -14.21 7.67
CA GLY A 188 5.14 -14.92 7.84
C GLY A 188 4.04 -14.50 6.87
N PHE A 189 4.29 -13.59 5.92
CA PHE A 189 3.31 -13.24 4.89
C PHE A 189 3.21 -14.34 3.84
N SER A 190 1.99 -14.58 3.35
CA SER A 190 1.67 -15.61 2.38
C SER A 190 0.49 -15.17 1.50
N ILE A 191 0.16 -15.96 0.49
CA ILE A 191 -1.09 -15.77 -0.26
C ILE A 191 -2.31 -15.74 0.66
N LEU A 192 -2.31 -16.52 1.75
CA LEU A 192 -3.41 -16.56 2.69
C LEU A 192 -3.54 -15.27 3.52
N THR A 193 -2.42 -14.57 3.80
CA THR A 193 -2.48 -13.28 4.48
C THR A 193 -3.06 -12.22 3.56
N ASP A 194 -2.67 -12.20 2.29
CA ASP A 194 -3.25 -11.29 1.28
C ASP A 194 -4.77 -11.53 1.14
N ILE A 195 -5.20 -12.80 1.04
CA ILE A 195 -6.63 -13.14 0.97
C ILE A 195 -7.39 -12.66 2.22
N GLY A 196 -6.78 -12.77 3.40
CA GLY A 196 -7.35 -12.25 4.64
C GLY A 196 -7.54 -10.73 4.62
N GLN A 197 -6.53 -10.00 4.13
CA GLN A 197 -6.58 -8.55 3.96
C GLN A 197 -7.61 -8.12 2.90
N PHE A 198 -7.71 -8.85 1.78
CA PHE A 198 -8.77 -8.64 0.81
C PHE A 198 -10.16 -8.86 1.41
N GLY A 199 -10.31 -9.82 2.32
CA GLY A 199 -11.53 -10.01 3.12
C GLY A 199 -11.94 -8.76 3.92
N ALA A 200 -10.96 -8.07 4.51
CA ALA A 200 -11.21 -6.79 5.20
C ALA A 200 -11.64 -5.70 4.22
N VAL A 201 -10.92 -5.54 3.10
CA VAL A 201 -11.28 -4.58 2.03
C VAL A 201 -12.67 -4.85 1.47
N MET A 202 -13.06 -6.11 1.29
CA MET A 202 -14.41 -6.50 0.88
C MET A 202 -15.46 -6.01 1.88
N PHE A 203 -15.23 -6.25 3.17
CA PHE A 203 -16.13 -5.79 4.21
C PHE A 203 -16.27 -4.26 4.19
N GLU A 204 -15.16 -3.51 4.11
CA GLU A 204 -15.18 -2.05 4.11
C GLU A 204 -15.91 -1.50 2.87
N ILE A 205 -15.64 -2.02 1.67
CA ILE A 205 -16.35 -1.63 0.45
C ILE A 205 -17.85 -1.93 0.57
N ILE A 206 -18.21 -3.12 1.03
CA ILE A 206 -19.59 -3.59 1.10
C ILE A 206 -20.39 -2.87 2.17
N THR A 207 -19.81 -2.51 3.31
CA THR A 207 -20.52 -1.94 4.47
C THR A 207 -20.33 -0.44 4.62
N GLY A 208 -19.22 0.10 4.13
CA GLY A 208 -18.81 1.48 4.39
C GLY A 208 -18.33 1.68 5.83
N GLN A 209 -18.20 0.60 6.60
CA GLN A 209 -17.71 0.62 7.97
C GLN A 209 -16.25 0.19 7.98
N HIS A 210 -15.46 0.85 8.80
CA HIS A 210 -14.07 0.50 8.99
C HIS A 210 -13.92 -0.68 9.94
N SER A 211 -13.11 -1.66 9.55
CA SER A 211 -12.56 -2.59 10.54
C SER A 211 -11.44 -1.86 11.29
N SER A 212 -11.71 -1.35 12.48
CA SER A 212 -10.66 -0.87 13.39
C SER A 212 -9.78 -2.06 13.80
N GLY A 213 -8.68 -2.25 13.07
CA GLY A 213 -7.60 -3.16 13.41
C GLY A 213 -6.48 -2.45 14.17
N GLY A 214 -6.82 -1.70 15.22
CA GLY A 214 -5.84 -1.22 16.19
C GLY A 214 -5.63 -2.31 17.25
N SER A 215 -4.38 -2.62 17.56
CA SER A 215 -3.95 -3.67 18.48
C SER A 215 -4.34 -3.49 19.96
N ASP A 216 -5.19 -2.52 20.32
CA ASP A 216 -5.51 -2.20 21.73
C ASP A 216 -6.99 -2.41 22.14
N ASP A 217 -7.91 -2.75 21.24
CA ASP A 217 -9.35 -2.87 21.58
C ASP A 217 -9.87 -4.31 21.72
N LEU A 218 -9.02 -5.24 22.16
CA LEU A 218 -9.43 -6.63 22.45
C LEU A 218 -10.06 -6.84 23.84
N ALA A 219 -10.29 -5.78 24.62
CA ALA A 219 -10.70 -5.94 26.03
C ALA A 219 -12.08 -5.36 26.44
N SER A 220 -12.83 -4.65 25.59
CA SER A 220 -13.99 -3.89 26.12
C SER A 220 -15.25 -3.75 25.26
N THR A 221 -15.46 -4.59 24.23
CA THR A 221 -16.80 -4.70 23.62
C THR A 221 -17.20 -6.14 23.34
N GLY A 222 -17.89 -6.75 24.30
CA GLY A 222 -18.58 -8.01 24.11
C GLY A 222 -19.81 -7.82 23.21
N ASN A 223 -19.63 -7.78 21.88
CA ASN A 223 -20.58 -8.35 20.91
C ASN A 223 -20.15 -8.34 19.42
N THR A 224 -18.90 -8.02 19.09
CA THR A 224 -18.43 -8.02 17.68
C THR A 224 -17.15 -8.82 17.49
N SER A 225 -17.12 -10.05 18.02
CA SER A 225 -16.19 -11.07 17.53
C SER A 225 -16.66 -11.59 16.17
N VAL A 226 -16.64 -10.73 15.16
CA VAL A 226 -16.74 -11.16 13.78
C VAL A 226 -15.47 -11.95 13.49
N ASN A 227 -15.59 -13.27 13.61
CA ASN A 227 -14.52 -14.23 13.42
C ASN A 227 -13.91 -13.99 12.03
N LYS A 228 -12.74 -13.35 11.97
CA LYS A 228 -12.06 -12.97 10.71
C LYS A 228 -11.82 -14.20 9.79
N ARG A 229 -11.65 -15.40 10.39
CA ARG A 229 -11.59 -16.67 9.64
C ARG A 229 -12.96 -17.11 9.09
N GLY A 230 -14.03 -16.83 9.82
CA GLY A 230 -15.40 -17.12 9.41
C GLY A 230 -15.89 -16.21 8.27
N MET A 231 -15.53 -14.93 8.28
CA MET A 231 -15.91 -14.00 7.20
C MET A 231 -15.19 -14.30 5.89
N ALA A 232 -13.89 -14.58 5.91
CA ALA A 232 -13.18 -15.00 4.69
C ALA A 232 -13.80 -16.26 4.08
N GLY A 233 -14.18 -17.25 4.92
CA GLY A 233 -14.89 -18.45 4.48
C GLY A 233 -16.32 -18.20 3.98
N PHE A 234 -17.05 -17.25 4.59
CA PHE A 234 -18.39 -16.83 4.17
C PHE A 234 -18.34 -16.13 2.81
N TYR A 235 -17.45 -15.15 2.63
CA TYR A 235 -17.30 -14.42 1.37
C TYR A 235 -16.78 -15.32 0.24
N TYR A 236 -15.87 -16.25 0.53
CA TYR A 236 -15.45 -17.26 -0.45
C TYR A 236 -16.60 -18.15 -0.91
N ARG A 237 -17.51 -18.55 0.01
CA ARG A 237 -18.69 -19.35 -0.32
C ARG A 237 -19.74 -18.54 -1.10
N GLU A 238 -19.95 -17.28 -0.73
CA GLU A 238 -20.87 -16.38 -1.45
C GLU A 238 -20.38 -16.05 -2.87
N MET A 239 -19.05 -15.96 -3.08
CA MET A 239 -18.45 -15.85 -4.41
C MET A 239 -18.69 -17.11 -5.27
N LEU A 240 -18.57 -18.31 -4.68
CA LEU A 240 -18.89 -19.57 -5.37
C LEU A 240 -20.39 -19.68 -5.72
N ASP A 241 -21.28 -19.27 -4.81
CA ASP A 241 -22.73 -19.31 -5.01
C ASP A 241 -23.22 -18.29 -6.07
N GLN A 242 -22.48 -17.19 -6.27
CA GLN A 242 -22.76 -16.20 -7.33
C GLN A 242 -22.08 -16.52 -8.67
N GLY A 243 -21.47 -17.70 -8.82
CA GLY A 243 -20.80 -18.12 -10.05
C GLY A 243 -19.49 -17.36 -10.34
N ILE A 244 -18.93 -16.67 -9.34
CA ILE A 244 -17.59 -16.09 -9.40
C ILE A 244 -16.59 -17.23 -9.15
N CYS A 245 -16.51 -18.15 -10.11
CA CYS A 245 -15.46 -19.16 -10.14
C CYS A 245 -14.14 -18.46 -10.46
N ILE A 246 -13.34 -18.17 -9.43
CA ILE A 246 -11.88 -18.08 -9.60
C ILE A 246 -11.43 -19.52 -9.84
N GLY A 247 -11.43 -19.92 -11.11
CA GLY A 247 -11.02 -21.25 -11.53
C GLY A 247 -9.53 -21.46 -11.23
N TRP A 248 -9.23 -21.99 -10.04
CA TRP A 248 -7.94 -22.61 -9.76
C TRP A 248 -8.06 -24.05 -10.26
N GLY A 249 -7.61 -24.26 -11.50
CA GLY A 249 -7.47 -25.60 -12.07
C GLY A 249 -6.60 -26.48 -11.20
N SER A 250 -7.00 -27.75 -11.15
CA SER A 250 -6.47 -28.87 -10.37
C SER A 250 -4.99 -29.15 -10.57
#